data_AF-A0A973Z0V1-F1
#
_entry.id   AF-A0A973Z0V1-F1
#
_cell.length_a   1.000
_cell.length_b   1.000
_cell.length_c   1.000
_cell.angle_alpha   90.00
_cell.angle_beta   90.00
_cell.angle_gamma   90.00
#
_symmetry.space_group_name_H-M   'P 1'
#
loop_
_entity.id
_entity.type
_entity.pdbx_description
1 polymer ?
#
loop_
_entity_poly.entity_id
_entity_poly.type
_entity_poly.pdbx_seq_one_letter_code
_entity_poly.pdbx_strand_id
1 'polypeptide(L)'
;MNELIDTTEMYLRTIYELEEEGVVPLRARIAERLAQSGPTVSQTVGRMERDGLVIVADDRHLELTEQGRNLAIAVMRKHRLAERLLVDIIGLEWEHVHSEACRWEHVMSEAV
;
A
#
# COMPACT_ATOMS: atom_id res chain seq x y z
N MET A 1 -14.92 -12.10 -3.22
CA MET A 1 -14.47 -10.89 -3.93
C MET A 1 -13.21 -10.45 -3.20
N ASN A 2 -12.06 -10.32 -3.87
CA ASN A 2 -10.83 -9.95 -3.17
C ASN A 2 -11.02 -8.53 -2.64
N GLU A 3 -11.02 -8.34 -1.31
CA GLU A 3 -11.19 -7.01 -0.71
C GLU A 3 -10.06 -6.04 -1.09
N LEU A 4 -8.90 -6.60 -1.46
CA LEU A 4 -7.79 -5.89 -2.07
C LEU A 4 -7.83 -6.11 -3.59
N ILE A 5 -7.88 -5.02 -4.36
CA ILE A 5 -7.86 -5.10 -5.83
C ILE A 5 -6.48 -5.58 -6.30
N ASP A 6 -5.41 -5.03 -5.71
CA ASP A 6 -4.04 -5.54 -5.89
C ASP A 6 -3.35 -5.69 -4.53
N THR A 7 -3.09 -6.93 -4.13
CA THR A 7 -2.47 -7.24 -2.83
C THR A 7 -1.01 -6.75 -2.74
N THR A 8 -0.25 -6.81 -3.84
CA THR A 8 1.16 -6.40 -3.82
C THR A 8 1.27 -4.89 -3.67
N GLU A 9 0.49 -4.14 -4.45
CA GLU A 9 0.44 -2.68 -4.37
C GLU A 9 -0.01 -2.21 -2.98
N MET A 10 -1.03 -2.83 -2.40
CA MET A 10 -1.51 -2.51 -1.05
C MET A 10 -0.45 -2.74 0.04
N TYR A 11 0.35 -3.80 -0.08
CA TYR A 11 1.45 -4.05 0.86
C TYR A 11 2.55 -3.00 0.71
N LEU A 12 2.95 -2.67 -0.52
CA LEU A 12 3.96 -1.65 -0.78
C LEU A 12 3.51 -0.28 -0.27
N ARG A 13 2.26 0.12 -0.54
CA ARG A 13 1.68 1.36 -0.04
C ARG A 13 1.64 1.37 1.50
N THR A 14 1.24 0.27 2.13
CA THR A 14 1.18 0.17 3.59
C THR A 14 2.57 0.33 4.23
N ILE A 15 3.61 -0.26 3.63
CA ILE A 15 4.99 -0.08 4.12
C ILE A 15 5.40 1.40 3.98
N TYR A 16 5.09 2.02 2.84
CA TYR A 16 5.38 3.43 2.59
C TYR A 16 4.65 4.37 3.57
N GLU A 17 3.38 4.12 3.89
CA GLU A 17 2.62 4.87 4.89
C GLU A 17 3.24 4.76 6.29
N LEU A 18 3.68 3.56 6.70
CA LEU A 18 4.36 3.36 7.98
C LEU A 18 5.65 4.17 8.06
N GLU A 19 6.42 4.24 6.97
CA GLU A 19 7.61 5.10 6.90
C GLU A 19 7.25 6.59 7.04
N GLU A 20 6.21 7.07 6.35
CA GLU A 20 5.76 8.47 6.44
C GLU A 20 5.28 8.84 7.85
N GLU A 21 4.73 7.88 8.60
CA GLU A 21 4.31 8.06 10.00
C GLU A 21 5.49 7.96 11.00
N GLY A 22 6.70 7.67 10.54
CA GLY A 22 7.86 7.42 11.42
C GLY A 22 7.74 6.12 12.22
N VAL A 23 6.94 5.17 11.73
CA VAL A 23 6.69 3.88 12.34
C VAL A 23 7.52 2.80 11.65
N VAL A 24 8.22 1.98 12.44
CA VAL A 24 9.00 0.85 11.90
C VAL A 24 8.07 -0.15 11.17
N PRO A 25 8.28 -0.42 9.87
CA PRO A 25 7.45 -1.35 9.12
C PRO A 25 7.67 -2.79 9.57
N LEU A 26 6.63 -3.42 10.12
CA LEU A 26 6.65 -4.80 10.59
C LEU A 26 5.49 -5.58 9.97
N ARG A 27 5.68 -6.88 9.74
CA ARG A 27 4.61 -7.77 9.25
C ARG A 27 3.34 -7.73 10.12
N ALA A 28 3.50 -7.59 11.43
CA ALA A 28 2.37 -7.46 12.35
C ALA A 28 1.53 -6.20 12.07
N ARG A 29 2.17 -5.06 11.75
CA ARG A 29 1.48 -3.81 11.42
C ARG A 29 0.71 -3.93 10.10
N ILE A 30 1.28 -4.62 9.12
CA ILE A 30 0.62 -4.90 7.84
C ILE A 30 -0.60 -5.80 8.06
N ALA A 31 -0.46 -6.85 8.89
CA ALA A 31 -1.57 -7.74 9.24
C ALA A 31 -2.74 -6.97 9.87
N GLU A 32 -2.44 -6.05 10.78
CA GLU A 32 -3.44 -5.19 11.43
C GLU A 32 -4.10 -4.23 10.42
N ARG A 33 -3.31 -3.48 9.63
CA ARG A 33 -3.82 -2.47 8.68
C ARG A 33 -4.63 -3.06 7.54
N LEU A 34 -4.21 -4.20 7.01
CA LEU A 34 -4.88 -4.87 5.89
C LEU A 34 -5.88 -5.93 6.34
N ALA A 35 -6.12 -6.07 7.65
CA ALA A 35 -6.99 -7.08 8.24
C ALA A 35 -6.68 -8.52 7.74
N GLN A 36 -5.40 -8.83 7.54
CA GLN A 36 -4.95 -10.14 7.04
C GLN A 36 -4.27 -10.96 8.14
N SER A 37 -4.36 -12.29 8.03
CA SER A 37 -3.71 -13.17 9.00
C SER A 37 -2.18 -13.08 8.93
N GLY A 38 -1.49 -13.21 10.07
CA GLY A 38 -0.02 -13.23 10.12
C GLY A 38 0.65 -14.24 9.17
N PRO A 39 0.12 -15.48 9.03
CA PRO A 39 0.60 -16.43 8.03
C PRO A 39 0.46 -15.92 6.59
N THR A 40 -0.68 -15.31 6.24
CA THR A 40 -0.92 -14.72 4.90
C THR A 40 0.08 -13.60 4.59
N VAL A 41 0.31 -12.71 5.57
CA VAL A 41 1.30 -11.63 5.41
C VAL A 41 2.70 -12.19 5.23
N SER A 42 3.09 -13.19 6.03
CA SER A 42 4.42 -13.80 5.94
C SER A 42 4.65 -14.47 4.58
N GLN A 43 3.64 -15.17 4.05
CA GLN A 43 3.70 -15.78 2.73
C GLN A 43 3.81 -14.73 1.61
N THR A 44 3.03 -13.65 1.71
CA THR A 44 3.01 -12.57 0.71
C THR A 44 4.32 -11.80 0.72
N VAL A 45 4.84 -11.44 1.89
CA VAL A 45 6.17 -10.80 2.04
C VAL A 45 7.27 -11.71 1.48
N GLY A 46 7.25 -13.00 1.76
CA GLY A 46 8.23 -13.95 1.19
C GLY A 46 8.10 -14.12 -0.34
N ARG A 47 6.96 -13.77 -0.95
CA ARG A 47 6.84 -13.65 -2.41
C ARG A 47 7.43 -12.33 -2.90
N MET A 48 7.06 -11.22 -2.28
CA MET A 48 7.56 -9.88 -2.64
C MET A 48 9.08 -9.76 -2.51
N GLU A 49 9.68 -10.43 -1.52
CA GLU A 49 11.12 -10.49 -1.34
C GLU A 49 11.80 -11.26 -2.48
N ARG A 50 11.24 -12.40 -2.89
CA ARG A 50 11.71 -13.15 -4.08
C ARG A 50 11.57 -12.35 -5.37
N ASP A 51 10.54 -11.52 -5.45
CA ASP A 51 10.28 -10.64 -6.60
C ASP A 51 11.13 -9.35 -6.54
N GLY A 52 11.97 -9.17 -5.52
CA GLY A 52 12.89 -8.04 -5.41
C GLY A 52 12.24 -6.71 -5.01
N LEU A 53 11.05 -6.76 -4.40
CA LEU A 53 10.28 -5.57 -4.02
C LEU A 53 10.54 -5.11 -2.58
N VAL A 54 10.87 -6.04 -1.69
CA VAL A 54 11.13 -5.77 -0.27
C VAL A 54 12.34 -6.56 0.21
N ILE A 55 12.99 -6.08 1.27
CA ILE A 55 14.02 -6.79 2.02
C ILE A 55 13.52 -6.97 3.44
N VAL A 56 13.68 -8.17 4.00
CA VAL A 56 13.44 -8.43 5.42
C VAL A 56 14.78 -8.30 6.14
N ALA A 57 14.97 -7.22 6.89
CA ALA A 57 16.19 -7.01 7.65
C ALA A 57 16.35 -8.02 8.80
N ASP A 58 17.55 -8.10 9.37
CA ASP A 58 17.90 -9.07 10.44
C ASP A 58 17.04 -8.91 11.71
N ASP A 59 16.65 -7.67 12.03
CA ASP A 59 15.75 -7.34 13.14
C ASP A 59 14.26 -7.51 12.80
N ARG A 60 13.96 -8.01 11.59
CA ARG A 60 12.64 -8.31 11.02
C ARG A 60 11.83 -7.11 10.54
N HIS A 61 12.41 -5.91 10.47
CA HIS A 61 11.74 -4.80 9.79
C HIS A 61 11.77 -4.99 8.26
N LEU A 62 10.80 -4.39 7.61
CA LEU A 62 10.64 -4.45 6.16
C LEU A 62 11.19 -3.17 5.54
N GLU A 63 12.10 -3.32 4.59
CA GLU A 63 12.63 -2.23 3.78
C GLU A 63 12.12 -2.36 2.35
N LEU A 64 11.68 -1.25 1.75
CA LEU A 64 11.40 -1.21 0.32
C LEU A 64 12.72 -1.20 -0.46
N THR A 65 12.85 -2.08 -1.45
CA THR A 65 13.91 -1.93 -2.46
C THR A 65 13.66 -0.68 -3.30
N GLU A 66 14.62 -0.26 -4.11
CA GLU A 66 14.42 0.85 -5.05
C GLU A 66 13.22 0.58 -5.97
N GLN A 67 13.10 -0.65 -6.49
CA GLN A 67 11.96 -1.06 -7.31
C GLN A 67 10.64 -1.04 -6.54
N GLY A 68 10.60 -1.62 -5.33
CA GLY A 68 9.40 -1.61 -4.49
C GLY A 68 8.98 -0.20 -4.09
N ARG A 69 9.95 0.68 -3.80
CA ARG A 69 9.69 2.08 -3.46
C ARG A 69 9.10 2.85 -4.63
N ASN A 70 9.61 2.67 -5.84
CA ASN A 70 9.05 3.31 -7.04
C ASN A 70 7.59 2.89 -7.28
N LEU A 71 7.27 1.61 -7.11
CA LEU A 71 5.90 1.12 -7.20
C LEU A 71 5.01 1.68 -6.08
N ALA A 72 5.49 1.68 -4.83
CA ALA A 72 4.76 2.25 -3.70
C ALA A 72 4.42 3.74 -3.92
N ILE A 73 5.38 4.52 -4.42
CA ILE A 73 5.20 5.94 -4.76
C ILE A 73 4.17 6.11 -5.88
N ALA A 74 4.22 5.27 -6.92
CA ALA A 74 3.28 5.34 -8.04
C ALA A 74 1.83 5.09 -7.56
N VAL A 75 1.63 4.09 -6.70
CA VAL A 75 0.32 3.79 -6.10
C VAL A 75 -0.14 4.93 -5.21
N MET A 76 0.72 5.40 -4.29
CA MET A 76 0.42 6.52 -3.39
C MET A 76 0.11 7.84 -4.15
N ARG A 77 0.77 8.08 -5.29
CA ARG A 77 0.48 9.22 -6.16
C ARG A 77 -0.96 9.14 -6.66
N LYS A 78 -1.36 7.99 -7.22
CA LYS A 78 -2.72 7.78 -7.73
C LYS A 78 -3.75 7.92 -6.62
N HIS A 79 -3.48 7.35 -5.44
CA HIS A 79 -4.31 7.49 -4.24
C HIS A 79 -4.59 8.95 -3.90
N ARG A 80 -3.54 9.74 -3.69
CA ARG A 80 -3.64 11.15 -3.27
C ARG A 80 -4.32 12.02 -4.33
N LEU A 81 -4.07 11.75 -5.61
CA LEU A 81 -4.75 12.44 -6.71
C LEU A 81 -6.24 12.06 -6.77
N ALA A 82 -6.58 10.79 -6.56
CA ALA A 82 -7.97 10.34 -6.45
C ALA A 82 -8.68 11.01 -5.27
N GLU A 83 -8.05 11.05 -4.09
CA GLU A 83 -8.62 11.74 -2.92
C GLU A 83 -8.91 13.21 -3.23
N ARG A 84 -7.97 13.90 -3.90
CA ARG A 84 -8.16 15.29 -4.28
C ARG A 84 -9.29 15.49 -5.27
N LEU A 85 -9.37 14.65 -6.31
CA LEU A 85 -10.46 14.69 -7.28
C LEU A 85 -11.82 14.41 -6.61
N LEU A 86 -11.88 13.41 -5.74
CA LEU A 86 -13.09 13.00 -5.02
C LEU A 86 -13.61 14.11 -4.12
N VAL A 87 -12.74 14.83 -3.42
CA VAL A 87 -13.13 15.96 -2.56
C VAL A 87 -13.42 17.21 -3.38
N ASP A 88 -12.50 17.63 -4.24
CA ASP A 88 -12.49 18.97 -4.80
C ASP A 88 -13.48 19.14 -5.95
N ILE A 89 -13.70 18.07 -6.73
CA ILE A 89 -14.51 18.12 -7.95
C ILE A 89 -15.79 17.31 -7.80
N ILE A 90 -15.70 16.09 -7.28
CA ILE A 90 -16.87 15.20 -7.13
C ILE A 90 -17.70 15.60 -5.90
N GLY A 91 -17.06 16.12 -4.85
CA GLY A 91 -17.72 16.52 -3.61
C GLY A 91 -18.16 15.34 -2.75
N LEU A 92 -17.42 14.22 -2.80
CA LEU A 92 -17.65 13.08 -1.92
C LEU A 92 -17.37 13.48 -0.47
N GLU A 93 -18.20 13.00 0.46
CA GLU A 93 -18.02 13.24 1.89
C GLU A 93 -16.66 12.73 2.38
N TRP A 94 -15.98 13.54 3.18
CA TRP A 94 -14.59 13.32 3.57
C TRP A 94 -14.34 11.94 4.21
N GLU A 95 -15.32 11.42 4.95
CA GLU A 95 -15.25 10.10 5.59
C GLU A 95 -15.23 8.91 4.62
N HIS A 96 -15.67 9.11 3.37
CA HIS A 96 -15.71 8.06 2.33
C HIS A 96 -14.57 8.17 1.32
N VAL A 97 -13.92 9.33 1.25
CA VAL A 97 -12.90 9.65 0.25
C VAL A 97 -11.74 8.65 0.29
N HIS A 98 -11.21 8.37 1.48
CA HIS A 98 -10.06 7.48 1.62
C HIS A 98 -10.37 6.06 1.14
N SER A 99 -11.52 5.51 1.56
CA SER A 99 -11.93 4.16 1.17
C SER A 99 -12.16 4.02 -0.34
N GLU A 100 -12.67 5.07 -0.99
CA GLU A 100 -12.93 5.02 -2.43
C GLU A 100 -11.65 5.25 -3.23
N ALA A 101 -10.79 6.17 -2.80
CA ALA A 101 -9.47 6.39 -3.40
C ALA A 101 -8.57 5.14 -3.35
N CYS A 102 -8.63 4.38 -2.25
CA CYS A 102 -7.94 3.10 -2.08
C CYS A 102 -8.34 2.06 -3.14
N ARG A 103 -9.54 2.20 -3.73
CA ARG A 103 -9.97 1.34 -4.86
C ARG A 103 -9.55 1.92 -6.20
N TRP A 104 -9.57 3.24 -6.33
CA TRP A 104 -9.26 3.94 -7.58
C TRP A 104 -7.76 3.87 -7.93
N GLU A 105 -6.88 3.87 -6.93
CA GLU A 105 -5.43 3.84 -7.17
C GLU A 105 -4.98 2.66 -8.03
N HIS A 106 -5.67 1.52 -7.94
CA HIS A 106 -5.34 0.28 -8.65
C HIS A 106 -5.88 0.23 -10.08
N VAL A 107 -6.79 1.13 -10.44
CA VAL A 107 -7.43 1.15 -11.77
C VAL A 107 -7.12 2.41 -12.57
N MET A 108 -6.54 3.44 -11.93
CA MET A 108 -6.05 4.61 -12.61
C MET A 108 -4.80 4.27 -13.45
N SER A 109 -4.82 4.72 -14.70
CA SER A 109 -3.71 4.50 -15.65
C SER A 109 -2.47 5.31 -15.28
N GLU A 110 -1.33 4.96 -15.87
CA GLU A 110 -0.07 5.71 -15.70
C GLU A 110 -0.06 7.09 -16.37
N ALA A 111 -1.07 7.40 -17.19
CA ALA A 111 -1.21 8.73 -17.80
C ALA A 111 -1.54 9.82 -16.77
N VAL A 112 -1.88 9.43 -15.53
CA VAL A 112 -2.19 10.30 -14.39
C VAL A 112 -1.02 10.39 -13.43
#